data_AF-A0A4Q8QKI3-F1
#
_entry.id   AF-A0A4Q8QKI3-F1
#
_cell.length_a   1.000
_cell.length_b   1.000
_cell.length_c   1.000
_cell.angle_alpha   90.00
_cell.angle_beta   90.00
_cell.angle_gamma   90.00
#
_symmetry.space_group_name_H-M   'P 1'
#
loop_
_entity.id
_entity.type
_entity.pdbx_description
1 polymer ?
#
loop_
_entity_poly.entity_id
_entity_poly.type
_entity_poly.pdbx_seq_one_letter_code
_entity_poly.pdbx_strand_id
1 'polypeptide(L)' 'KQGKASCGVARQYTGSAGKITNCQIGVFAAYVSRHGHAFIDRALYLPKEWTDEPARLKAAHVPSDVSFATKPK' A
#
# COMPACT_ATOMS: atom_id res chain seq x y z
N LYS A 1 -3.99 -0.24 11.48
CA LYS A 1 -3.30 0.94 12.04
C LYS A 1 -4.37 1.95 12.47
N GLN A 2 -4.21 2.70 13.56
CA GLN A 2 -5.31 3.50 14.14
C GLN A 2 -5.21 5.02 13.94
N GLY A 3 -4.18 5.52 13.24
CA GLY A 3 -3.98 6.96 12.97
C GLY A 3 -4.01 7.31 11.47
N LYS A 4 -3.74 8.58 11.15
CA LYS A 4 -3.63 9.11 9.77
C LYS A 4 -2.19 9.29 9.26
N ALA A 5 -1.22 9.24 10.17
CA ALA A 5 0.18 9.57 9.88
C ALA A 5 0.97 8.43 9.24
N SER A 6 0.59 7.16 9.45
CA SER A 6 1.30 6.03 8.82
C SER A 6 1.07 6.04 7.31
N CYS A 7 2.15 6.05 6.51
CA CYS A 7 2.10 6.09 5.05
C CYS A 7 1.06 5.12 4.46
N GLY A 8 0.20 5.58 3.55
CA GLY A 8 -0.79 4.74 2.86
C GLY A 8 -1.91 4.17 3.75
N VAL A 9 -2.03 4.61 5.01
CA VAL A 9 -3.14 4.18 5.87
C VAL A 9 -4.45 4.86 5.47
N ALA A 10 -5.45 4.05 5.18
CA ALA A 10 -6.80 4.53 4.86
C ALA A 10 -7.83 3.48 5.22
N ARG A 11 -9.11 3.85 5.15
CA ARG A 11 -10.21 2.89 5.23
C ARG A 11 -10.25 2.03 3.97
N GLN A 12 -9.81 0.78 4.08
CA GLN A 12 -9.75 -0.17 2.97
C GLN A 12 -10.29 -1.53 3.42
N TYR A 13 -10.79 -2.31 2.47
CA TYR A 13 -11.14 -3.70 2.76
C TYR A 13 -9.86 -4.51 2.99
N THR A 14 -9.81 -5.25 4.10
CA THR A 14 -8.73 -6.21 4.36
C THR A 14 -9.33 -7.59 4.58
N GLY A 15 -8.90 -8.56 3.78
CA GLY A 15 -9.43 -9.93 3.84
C GLY A 15 -9.29 -10.55 5.23
N SER A 16 -8.18 -10.28 5.92
CA SER A 16 -7.92 -10.79 7.28
C SER A 16 -8.92 -10.30 8.33
N ALA A 17 -9.50 -9.11 8.17
CA ALA A 17 -10.53 -8.59 9.09
C ALA A 17 -11.95 -8.77 8.56
N GLY A 18 -12.11 -9.23 7.30
CA GLY A 18 -13.41 -9.40 6.64
C GLY A 18 -14.22 -8.12 6.46
N LYS A 19 -13.60 -6.94 6.66
CA LYS A 19 -14.31 -5.65 6.67
C LYS A 19 -13.43 -4.50 6.24
N ILE A 20 -14.07 -3.36 5.97
CA ILE A 20 -13.37 -2.09 5.77
C ILE A 20 -12.89 -1.56 7.12
N THR A 21 -11.58 -1.42 7.27
CA THR A 21 -10.96 -0.85 8.46
C THR A 21 -9.79 0.03 8.07
N ASN A 22 -9.25 0.79 9.02
CA ASN A 22 -8.08 1.61 8.78
C ASN A 22 -6.83 0.72 8.70
N CYS A 23 -6.31 0.52 7.51
CA CYS A 23 -5.17 -0.35 7.25
C CYS A 23 -4.28 0.18 6.11
N GLN A 24 -3.08 -0.39 6.06
CA GLN A 24 -2.14 -0.24 4.95
C GLN A 24 -2.25 -1.51 4.09
N ILE A 25 -2.07 -1.39 2.78
CA ILE A 25 -2.03 -2.53 1.86
C ILE A 25 -0.61 -2.65 1.32
N GLY A 26 0.05 -3.75 1.68
CA GLY A 26 1.31 -4.16 1.05
C GLY A 26 1.04 -5.04 -0.17
N VAL A 27 1.75 -4.78 -1.25
CA VAL A 27 1.76 -5.61 -2.46
C VAL A 27 3.14 -6.25 -2.56
N PHE A 28 3.17 -7.57 -2.77
CA PHE A 28 4.42 -8.33 -2.80
C PHE A 28 4.46 -9.19 -4.07
N ALA A 29 5.61 -9.19 -4.74
CA ALA A 29 5.89 -10.15 -5.78
C ALA A 29 6.73 -11.29 -5.18
N ALA A 30 6.31 -12.53 -5.41
CA ALA A 30 7.04 -13.71 -4.98
C ALA A 30 7.47 -14.53 -6.20
N TYR A 31 8.75 -14.88 -6.25
CA TYR A 31 9.24 -15.92 -7.14
C TYR A 31 8.93 -17.28 -6.53
N VAL A 32 8.32 -18.16 -7.33
CA VAL A 32 7.88 -19.49 -6.90
C VAL A 32 8.51 -20.54 -7.81
N SER A 33 9.12 -21.55 -7.19
CA SER A 33 9.73 -22.68 -7.90
C SER A 33 9.56 -23.97 -7.13
N ARG A 34 9.93 -25.10 -7.75
CA ARG A 34 9.99 -26.40 -7.06
C ARG A 34 10.94 -26.44 -5.85
N HIS A 35 11.87 -25.49 -5.75
CA HIS A 35 12.86 -25.41 -4.68
C HIS A 35 12.44 -24.49 -3.53
N GLY A 36 11.31 -23.81 -3.65
CA GLY A 36 10.84 -22.86 -2.64
C GLY A 36 10.31 -21.56 -3.23
N HIS A 37 10.02 -20.64 -2.34
CA HIS A 37 9.34 -19.37 -2.61
C HIS A 37 10.11 -18.24 -1.93
N ALA A 38 10.30 -17.11 -2.63
CA ALA A 38 10.98 -15.94 -2.08
C ALA A 38 10.31 -14.65 -2.56
N PHE A 39 10.19 -13.65 -1.69
CA PHE A 39 9.79 -12.31 -2.11
C PHE A 39 10.90 -11.66 -2.92
N ILE A 40 10.55 -11.17 -4.12
CA ILE A 40 11.48 -10.50 -5.03
C ILE A 40 11.20 -9.01 -5.16
N ASP A 41 9.99 -8.57 -4.81
CA ASP A 41 9.62 -7.16 -4.81
C ASP A 41 8.54 -6.85 -3.77
N ARG A 42 8.47 -5.59 -3.37
CA ARG A 42 7.52 -5.05 -2.41
C ARG A 42 7.13 -3.62 -2.77
N ALA A 43 5.84 -3.33 -2.71
CA ALA A 43 5.30 -2.00 -2.81
C ALA A 43 4.27 -1.74 -1.70
N LEU A 44 4.16 -0.47 -1.30
CA LEU A 44 3.08 0.00 -0.44
C LEU A 44 2.06 0.69 -1.34
N TYR A 45 0.82 0.18 -1.35
CA TYR A 45 -0.25 0.81 -2.10
C TYR A 45 -0.68 2.12 -1.43
N LEU A 46 -0.70 3.21 -2.18
CA LEU A 46 -1.20 4.51 -1.73
C LEU A 46 -2.59 4.75 -2.31
N PRO A 47 -3.64 4.83 -1.47
CA PRO A 47 -4.98 5.22 -1.90
C PRO A 47 -5.01 6.63 -2.49
N LYS A 48 -5.99 6.92 -3.34
CA LYS A 48 -6.11 8.23 -3.99
C LYS A 48 -6.13 9.41 -3.00
N GLU A 49 -6.79 9.26 -1.85
CA GLU A 49 -6.81 10.26 -0.77
C GLU A 49 -5.41 10.60 -0.22
N TRP A 50 -4.41 9.71 -0.39
CA TRP A 50 -3.03 10.01 -0.03
C TRP A 50 -2.33 10.80 -1.13
N THR A 51 -2.49 10.39 -2.37
CA THR A 51 -1.79 11.00 -3.52
C THR A 51 -2.33 12.39 -3.85
N ASP A 52 -3.58 12.67 -3.47
CA ASP A 52 -4.21 13.99 -3.61
C ASP A 52 -3.74 14.99 -2.51
N GLU A 53 -2.92 14.55 -1.53
CA GLU A 53 -2.36 15.38 -0.45
C GLU A 53 -0.81 15.43 -0.48
N PRO A 54 -0.18 16.25 -1.35
CA PRO A 54 1.29 16.28 -1.50
C PRO A 54 2.06 16.59 -0.21
N ALA A 55 1.50 17.44 0.66
CA ALA A 55 2.10 17.77 1.96
C ALA A 55 2.18 16.52 2.88
N ARG A 56 1.15 15.67 2.82
CA ARG A 56 1.07 14.42 3.58
C ARG A 56 2.06 13.39 3.05
N LEU A 57 2.20 13.28 1.73
CA LEU A 57 3.22 12.44 1.08
C LEU A 57 4.63 12.85 1.50
N LYS A 58 4.93 14.16 1.47
CA LYS A 58 6.22 14.69 1.89
C LYS A 58 6.51 14.42 3.37
N ALA A 59 5.52 14.62 4.25
CA ALA A 59 5.67 14.33 5.68
C ALA A 59 5.89 12.84 5.97
N ALA A 60 5.37 11.96 5.12
CA ALA A 60 5.57 10.50 5.21
C ALA A 60 6.79 10.00 4.40
N HIS A 61 7.61 10.91 3.84
CA HIS A 61 8.79 10.61 3.02
C HIS A 61 8.51 9.72 1.81
N VAL A 62 7.36 9.90 1.17
CA VAL A 62 7.02 9.20 -0.07
C VAL A 62 7.87 9.79 -1.22
N PRO A 63 8.47 8.95 -2.09
CA PRO A 63 9.15 9.41 -3.30
C PRO A 63 8.21 10.22 -4.22
N SER A 64 8.76 11.24 -4.89
CA SER A 64 7.96 12.21 -5.67
C SER A 64 7.35 11.65 -6.96
N ASP A 65 7.86 10.52 -7.43
CA ASP A 65 7.40 9.81 -8.63
C ASP A 65 6.22 8.85 -8.34
N VAL A 66 5.83 8.68 -7.07
CA VAL A 66 4.71 7.82 -6.70
C VAL A 66 3.38 8.51 -7.04
N SER A 67 2.58 7.86 -7.87
CA SER A 67 1.22 8.28 -8.23
C SER A 67 0.19 7.20 -7.90
N PHE A 68 -1.09 7.56 -7.92
CA PHE A 68 -2.17 6.62 -7.68
C PHE A 68 -2.23 5.58 -8.81
N ALA A 69 -2.29 4.29 -8.46
CA ALA A 69 -2.41 3.20 -9.41
C ALA A 69 -3.73 2.45 -9.22
N THR A 70 -4.44 2.15 -10.30
CA THR A 70 -5.58 1.22 -10.26
C THR A 70 -5.12 -0.20 -10.56
N LYS A 71 -5.93 -1.19 -10.21
CA LYS A 71 -5.71 -2.55 -10.70
C LYS A 71 -5.68 -2.54 -12.24
N PRO A 72 -4.68 -3.16 -12.89
CA PRO A 72 -4.71 -3.41 -14.33
C PRO A 72 -5.96 -4.23 -14.70
N LYS A 73 -6.47 -4.05 -15.93
CA LYS A 73 -7.56 -4.87 -16.46
C LYS A 73 -7.08 -6.27 -16.81
#